data_AF-A0A329Y9H2-F1
#
_entry.id   AF-A0A329Y9H2-F1
#
_cell.length_a   1.000
_cell.length_b   1.000
_cell.length_c   1.000
_cell.angle_alpha   90.00
_cell.angle_beta   90.00
_cell.angle_gamma   90.00
#
_symmetry.space_group_name_H-M   'P 1'
#
loop_
_entity.id
_entity.type
_entity.pdbx_description
1 polymer ?
#
loop_
_entity_poly.entity_id
_entity_poly.type
_entity_poly.pdbx_seq_one_letter_code
_entity_poly.pdbx_strand_id
1 'polypeptide(L)'
;MKRLSGPHLCARDVCERYSISKRTLNRWMKDDAMGFPKPIEINRILYWREKDIADWELRQQGIDPNTPQSAAGYEVVSGPIGDYRDLVEALRKQRERLKLSVMEVDAIAGMQEGYTNKLENWGRPYGRGAGPEILPLWLGGLRTALVLVELPRRPRNLTA
;
A
#
# COMPACT_ATOMS: atom_id res chain seq x y z
N MET A 1 -9.15 2.11 26.10
CA MET A 1 -9.98 2.08 24.88
C MET A 1 -9.06 1.80 23.69
N LYS A 2 -9.12 0.62 23.05
CA LYS A 2 -8.27 0.31 21.90
C LYS A 2 -8.69 1.21 20.74
N ARG A 3 -7.84 2.16 20.34
CA ARG A 3 -8.08 2.95 19.13
C ARG A 3 -7.86 2.05 17.92
N LEU A 4 -8.90 1.91 17.10
CA LEU A 4 -8.80 1.31 15.77
C LEU A 4 -8.01 2.29 14.88
N SER A 5 -6.79 1.92 14.46
CA SER A 5 -6.01 2.69 13.49
C SER A 5 -6.28 2.15 12.07
N GLY A 6 -6.79 3.00 11.16
CA GLY A 6 -7.11 2.66 9.76
C GLY A 6 -8.59 2.35 9.49
N PRO A 7 -8.98 2.10 8.22
CA PRO A 7 -10.36 1.72 7.86
C PRO A 7 -10.71 0.31 8.36
N HIS A 8 -11.93 0.17 8.91
CA HIS A 8 -12.44 -1.07 9.47
C HIS A 8 -13.81 -1.40 8.88
N LEU A 9 -14.08 -2.69 8.68
CA LEU A 9 -15.37 -3.21 8.24
C LEU A 9 -16.08 -3.88 9.41
N CYS A 10 -17.36 -3.57 9.63
CA CYS A 10 -18.16 -4.31 10.60
C CYS A 10 -18.73 -5.59 9.96
N ALA A 11 -19.28 -6.48 10.78
CA ALA A 11 -19.83 -7.76 10.29
C ALA A 11 -20.87 -7.60 9.17
N ARG A 12 -21.66 -6.51 9.22
CA ARG A 12 -22.64 -6.18 8.16
C ARG A 12 -21.93 -5.90 6.84
N ASP A 13 -20.91 -5.04 6.87
CA ASP A 13 -20.17 -4.63 5.68
C ASP A 13 -19.41 -5.81 5.05
N VAL A 14 -18.89 -6.72 5.89
CA VAL A 14 -18.27 -7.98 5.42
C VAL A 14 -19.31 -8.89 4.75
N CYS A 15 -20.48 -9.07 5.37
CA CYS A 15 -21.56 -9.86 4.77
C CYS A 15 -22.01 -9.28 3.42
N GLU A 16 -22.13 -7.96 3.33
CA GLU A 16 -22.49 -7.25 2.11
C GLU A 16 -21.42 -7.41 1.02
N ARG A 17 -20.13 -7.22 1.37
CA ARG A 17 -18.99 -7.36 0.44
C ARG A 17 -18.98 -8.70 -0.30
N TYR A 18 -19.27 -9.79 0.41
CA TYR A 18 -19.26 -11.14 -0.16
C TYR A 18 -20.65 -11.66 -0.52
N SER A 19 -21.71 -10.88 -0.32
CA SER A 19 -23.10 -11.32 -0.49
C SER A 19 -23.43 -12.61 0.27
N ILE A 20 -22.97 -12.71 1.53
CA ILE A 20 -23.16 -13.88 2.39
C ILE A 20 -23.99 -13.58 3.62
N SER A 21 -24.59 -14.62 4.19
CA SER A 21 -25.28 -14.50 5.48
C SER A 21 -24.29 -14.43 6.66
N LYS A 22 -24.73 -13.86 7.79
CA LYS A 22 -23.98 -13.89 9.05
C LYS A 22 -23.64 -15.32 9.50
N ARG A 23 -24.50 -16.31 9.18
CA ARG A 23 -24.25 -17.73 9.48
C ARG A 23 -23.07 -18.27 8.68
N THR A 24 -22.94 -17.87 7.41
CA THR A 24 -21.81 -18.20 6.55
C THR A 24 -20.53 -17.56 7.07
N LEU A 25 -20.57 -16.27 7.43
CA LEU A 25 -19.42 -15.58 8.02
C LEU A 25 -18.97 -16.26 9.34
N ASN A 26 -19.91 -16.67 10.19
CA ASN A 26 -19.60 -17.43 11.40
C ASN A 26 -18.94 -18.79 11.11
N ARG A 27 -19.28 -19.45 10.00
CA ARG A 27 -18.63 -20.69 9.58
C ARG A 27 -17.20 -20.41 9.12
N TRP A 28 -16.99 -19.38 8.31
CA TRP A 28 -15.66 -18.96 7.85
C TRP A 28 -14.73 -18.65 9.03
N MET A 29 -15.23 -17.97 10.06
CA MET A 29 -14.45 -17.68 11.27
C MET A 29 -14.08 -18.92 12.10
N LYS A 30 -14.83 -20.02 11.96
CA LYS A 30 -14.61 -21.28 12.69
C LYS A 30 -13.79 -22.29 11.90
N ASP A 31 -13.66 -22.08 10.60
CA ASP A 31 -12.98 -22.98 9.69
C ASP A 31 -11.51 -22.57 9.59
N ASP A 32 -10.65 -23.27 10.33
CA ASP A 32 -9.20 -23.00 10.35
C ASP A 32 -8.57 -23.23 8.96
N ALA A 33 -9.13 -24.13 8.14
CA ALA A 33 -8.63 -24.36 6.78
C ALA A 33 -8.92 -23.16 5.86
N MET A 34 -9.98 -22.41 6.14
CA MET A 34 -10.31 -21.20 5.39
C MET A 34 -9.40 -20.02 5.76
N GLY A 35 -8.82 -20.03 6.97
CA GLY A 35 -7.87 -19.01 7.42
C GLY A 35 -8.44 -17.59 7.46
N PHE A 36 -9.76 -17.44 7.63
CA PHE A 36 -10.41 -16.14 7.60
C PHE A 36 -9.94 -15.26 8.79
N PRO A 37 -9.70 -13.95 8.60
CA PRO A 37 -9.15 -13.11 9.67
C PRO A 37 -10.03 -13.04 10.91
N LYS A 38 -9.39 -13.00 12.09
CA LYS A 38 -10.10 -12.89 13.38
C LYS A 38 -10.57 -11.44 13.61
N PRO A 39 -11.81 -11.24 14.05
CA PRO A 39 -12.32 -9.91 14.35
C PRO A 39 -11.75 -9.32 15.64
N ILE A 40 -11.84 -8.00 15.74
CA ILE A 40 -11.75 -7.24 16.98
C ILE A 40 -13.19 -6.98 17.45
N GLU A 41 -13.54 -7.45 18.64
CA GLU A 41 -14.84 -7.17 19.25
C GLU A 41 -14.80 -5.85 20.02
N ILE A 42 -15.70 -4.93 19.67
CA ILE A 42 -15.91 -3.67 20.38
C ILE A 42 -17.41 -3.49 20.60
N ASN A 43 -17.83 -3.42 21.85
CA ASN A 43 -19.24 -3.26 22.22
C ASN A 43 -20.16 -4.30 21.54
N ARG A 44 -19.75 -5.59 21.53
CA ARG A 44 -20.46 -6.71 20.88
C ARG A 44 -20.58 -6.62 19.36
N ILE A 45 -19.94 -5.64 18.73
CA ILE A 45 -19.83 -5.52 17.27
C ILE A 45 -18.46 -6.04 16.86
N LEU A 46 -18.46 -6.91 15.85
CA LEU A 46 -17.24 -7.45 15.27
C LEU A 46 -16.72 -6.51 14.19
N TYR A 47 -15.44 -6.16 14.28
CA TYR A 47 -14.72 -5.34 13.32
C TYR A 47 -13.53 -6.09 12.75
N TRP A 48 -13.24 -5.87 11.48
CA TRP A 48 -12.04 -6.33 10.81
C TRP A 48 -11.28 -5.14 10.27
N ARG A 49 -9.95 -5.21 10.27
CA ARG A 49 -9.17 -4.26 9.46
C ARG A 49 -9.41 -4.59 8.00
N GLU A 50 -9.62 -3.57 7.18
CA GLU A 50 -9.83 -3.77 5.75
C GLU A 50 -8.62 -4.47 5.08
N LYS A 51 -7.41 -4.15 5.56
CA LYS A 51 -6.15 -4.80 5.13
C LYS A 51 -6.15 -6.31 5.38
N ASP A 52 -6.58 -6.76 6.56
CA ASP A 52 -6.53 -8.19 6.90
C ASP A 52 -7.45 -9.01 5.97
N ILE A 53 -8.60 -8.43 5.62
CA ILE A 53 -9.52 -9.02 4.64
C ILE A 53 -8.89 -9.05 3.25
N ALA A 54 -8.26 -7.96 2.81
CA ALA A 54 -7.59 -7.90 1.51
C ALA A 54 -6.42 -8.90 1.42
N ASP A 55 -5.59 -8.98 2.45
CA ASP A 55 -4.48 -9.95 2.51
C ASP A 55 -5.00 -11.40 2.48
N TRP A 56 -6.17 -11.67 3.10
CA TRP A 56 -6.83 -12.97 3.01
C TRP A 56 -7.36 -13.27 1.60
N GLU A 57 -8.00 -12.30 0.93
CA GLU A 57 -8.47 -12.44 -0.46
C GLU A 57 -7.30 -12.79 -1.40
N LEU A 58 -6.15 -12.15 -1.23
CA LEU A 58 -4.93 -12.45 -2.00
C LEU A 58 -4.47 -13.90 -1.78
N ARG A 59 -4.45 -14.36 -0.51
CA ARG A 59 -4.09 -15.76 -0.20
C ARG A 59 -5.03 -16.77 -0.85
N GLN A 60 -6.34 -16.48 -0.92
CA GLN A 60 -7.31 -17.34 -1.60
C GLN A 60 -7.05 -17.45 -3.12
N GLN A 61 -6.39 -16.45 -3.70
CA GLN A 61 -5.98 -16.45 -5.11
C GLN A 61 -4.60 -17.09 -5.34
N GLY A 62 -3.98 -17.64 -4.29
CA GLY A 62 -2.62 -18.19 -4.35
C GLY A 62 -1.52 -17.12 -4.36
N ILE A 63 -1.87 -15.86 -4.11
CA ILE A 63 -0.92 -14.75 -4.01
C ILE A 63 -0.53 -14.62 -2.54
N ASP A 64 0.73 -14.87 -2.21
CA ASP A 64 1.21 -14.59 -0.86
C ASP A 64 1.41 -13.07 -0.70
N PRO A 65 0.61 -12.40 0.15
CA PRO A 65 0.70 -10.96 0.37
C PRO A 65 2.04 -10.53 1.00
N ASN A 66 2.83 -11.48 1.52
CA ASN A 66 4.14 -11.24 2.11
C ASN A 66 5.30 -11.67 1.20
N THR A 67 5.04 -12.42 0.12
CA THR A 67 6.08 -12.75 -0.85
C THR A 67 6.39 -11.47 -1.63
N PRO A 68 7.67 -11.12 -1.84
CA PRO A 68 8.02 -10.05 -2.75
C PRO A 68 7.46 -10.40 -4.12
N GLN A 69 6.39 -9.72 -4.51
CA GLN A 69 5.81 -9.88 -5.83
C GLN A 69 6.94 -9.61 -6.83
N SER A 70 7.02 -10.37 -7.92
CA SER A 70 8.03 -10.13 -8.95
C SER A 70 7.36 -9.51 -10.17
N ALA A 71 7.93 -8.44 -10.70
CA ALA A 71 7.46 -7.75 -11.90
C ALA A 71 8.61 -7.65 -12.90
N ALA A 72 8.42 -8.21 -14.11
CA ALA A 72 9.46 -8.27 -15.14
C ALA A 72 10.81 -8.85 -14.64
N GLY A 73 10.77 -9.80 -13.71
CA GLY A 73 11.97 -10.40 -13.11
C GLY A 73 12.63 -9.58 -11.98
N TYR A 74 12.07 -8.43 -11.64
CA TYR A 74 12.53 -7.59 -10.52
C TYR A 74 11.65 -7.77 -9.28
N GLU A 75 12.26 -7.65 -8.11
CA GLU A 75 11.55 -7.58 -6.83
C GLU A 75 10.64 -6.33 -6.80
N VAL A 76 9.36 -6.52 -6.52
CA VAL A 76 8.40 -5.44 -6.28
C VAL A 76 8.60 -4.93 -4.87
N VAL A 77 8.97 -3.65 -4.75
CA VAL A 77 9.33 -2.99 -3.49
C VAL A 77 8.25 -2.06 -2.96
N SER A 78 7.09 -2.02 -3.61
CA SER A 78 5.93 -1.19 -3.23
C SER A 78 4.61 -1.88 -3.58
N GLY A 79 3.52 -1.48 -2.92
CA GLY A 79 2.18 -1.79 -3.41
C GLY A 79 1.81 -1.00 -4.67
N PRO A 80 0.57 -1.18 -5.18
CA PRO A 80 0.03 -0.36 -6.26
C PRO A 80 0.05 1.14 -5.89
N ILE A 81 0.41 1.98 -6.85
CA ILE A 81 0.47 3.44 -6.71
C ILE A 81 -0.80 4.01 -7.33
N GLY A 82 -1.71 4.54 -6.50
CA GLY A 82 -3.00 5.06 -6.94
C GLY A 82 -3.00 6.55 -7.26
N ASP A 83 -2.13 7.32 -6.62
CA ASP A 83 -1.97 8.76 -6.83
C ASP A 83 -0.50 9.23 -6.61
N TYR A 84 -0.27 10.54 -6.72
CA TYR A 84 1.06 11.11 -6.55
C TYR A 84 1.58 11.02 -5.09
N ARG A 85 0.69 11.02 -4.08
CA ARG A 85 1.07 10.84 -2.68
C ARG A 85 1.60 9.43 -2.45
N ASP A 86 0.91 8.44 -2.98
CA ASP A 86 1.32 7.03 -2.92
C ASP A 86 2.70 6.83 -3.56
N LEU A 87 2.95 7.50 -4.70
CA LEU A 87 4.25 7.48 -5.38
C LEU A 87 5.36 8.01 -4.46
N VAL A 88 5.15 9.19 -3.86
CA VAL A 88 6.13 9.81 -2.96
C VAL A 88 6.40 8.93 -1.74
N GLU A 89 5.35 8.36 -1.14
CA GLU A 89 5.50 7.46 0.01
C GLU A 89 6.25 6.17 -0.35
N ALA A 90 5.97 5.59 -1.52
CA ALA A 90 6.67 4.39 -2.00
C ALA A 90 8.17 4.65 -2.21
N LEU A 91 8.52 5.76 -2.86
CA LEU A 91 9.90 6.13 -3.12
C LEU A 91 10.67 6.49 -1.84
N ARG A 92 10.02 7.18 -0.90
CA ARG A 92 10.59 7.44 0.43
C ARG A 92 10.88 6.15 1.19
N LYS A 93 9.94 5.21 1.22
CA LYS A 93 10.14 3.91 1.89
C LYS A 93 11.28 3.12 1.24
N GLN A 94 11.43 3.20 -0.08
CA GLN A 94 12.57 2.59 -0.77
C GLN A 94 13.89 3.24 -0.37
N ARG A 95 13.97 4.58 -0.27
CA ARG A 95 15.16 5.27 0.26
C ARG A 95 15.52 4.76 1.66
N GLU A 96 14.52 4.70 2.55
CA GLU A 96 14.68 4.23 3.92
C GLU A 96 15.14 2.75 3.96
N ARG A 97 14.60 1.89 3.09
CA ARG A 97 15.03 0.49 2.92
C ARG A 97 16.49 0.38 2.48
N LEU A 98 16.92 1.24 1.55
CA LEU A 98 18.31 1.34 1.10
C LEU A 98 19.24 2.00 2.13
N LYS A 99 18.69 2.54 3.22
CA LYS A 99 19.40 3.28 4.28
C LYS A 99 20.17 4.49 3.74
N LEU A 100 19.65 5.14 2.71
CA LEU A 100 20.24 6.34 2.13
C LEU A 100 19.64 7.60 2.78
N SER A 101 20.47 8.59 3.02
CA SER A 101 20.04 9.95 3.33
C SER A 101 19.51 10.66 2.08
N VAL A 102 18.73 11.72 2.27
CA VAL A 102 18.25 12.56 1.16
C VAL A 102 19.40 13.17 0.35
N MET A 103 20.51 13.52 1.00
CA MET A 103 21.70 14.08 0.34
C MET A 103 22.44 13.04 -0.50
N GLU A 104 22.52 11.79 -0.02
CA GLU A 104 23.12 10.69 -0.79
C GLU A 104 22.30 10.37 -2.04
N VAL A 105 20.96 10.39 -1.94
CA VAL A 105 20.10 10.22 -3.12
C VAL A 105 20.34 11.34 -4.12
N ASP A 106 20.39 12.60 -3.66
CA ASP A 106 20.67 13.74 -4.55
C ASP A 106 22.00 13.57 -5.28
N ALA A 107 23.07 13.19 -4.57
CA ALA A 107 24.39 12.95 -5.14
C ALA A 107 24.41 11.79 -6.15
N ILE A 108 23.80 10.65 -5.82
CA ILE A 108 23.76 9.46 -6.69
C ILE A 108 22.91 9.73 -7.95
N ALA A 109 21.80 10.43 -7.78
CA ALA A 109 20.88 10.76 -8.86
C ALA A 109 21.34 11.93 -9.74
N GLY A 110 22.39 12.66 -9.35
CA GLY A 110 22.81 13.89 -10.02
C GLY A 110 21.79 15.03 -9.88
N MET A 111 21.01 15.05 -8.79
CA MET A 111 20.06 16.12 -8.48
C MET A 111 20.72 17.25 -7.68
N GLN A 112 20.10 18.43 -7.73
CA GLN A 112 20.50 19.53 -6.86
C GLN A 112 20.41 19.12 -5.38
N GLU A 113 21.36 19.56 -4.55
CA GLU A 113 21.36 19.29 -3.12
C GLU A 113 20.07 19.77 -2.43
N GLY A 114 19.47 18.88 -1.63
CA GLY A 114 18.23 19.11 -0.91
C GLY A 114 16.97 18.93 -1.76
N TYR A 115 17.08 18.47 -3.01
CA TYR A 115 15.93 18.30 -3.88
C TYR A 115 15.08 17.10 -3.47
N THR A 116 15.69 15.97 -3.11
CA THR A 116 14.98 14.80 -2.57
C THR A 116 14.13 15.17 -1.36
N ASN A 117 14.62 16.05 -0.47
CA ASN A 117 13.83 16.52 0.66
C ASN A 117 12.57 17.29 0.24
N LYS A 118 12.62 18.06 -0.85
CA LYS A 118 11.44 18.75 -1.40
C LYS A 118 10.44 17.76 -1.99
N LEU A 119 10.94 16.71 -2.67
CA LEU A 119 10.11 15.65 -3.25
C LEU A 119 9.38 14.85 -2.16
N GLU A 120 10.09 14.41 -1.13
CA GLU A 120 9.52 13.63 -0.02
C GLU A 120 8.51 14.40 0.84
N ASN A 121 8.53 15.74 0.77
CA ASN A 121 7.62 16.61 1.48
C ASN A 121 6.54 17.23 0.58
N TRP A 122 6.19 16.58 -0.54
CA TRP A 122 5.10 17.03 -1.40
C TRP A 122 3.79 17.29 -0.62
N GLY A 123 3.11 18.39 -0.97
CA GLY A 123 1.94 18.90 -0.24
C GLY A 123 2.25 19.75 0.99
N ARG A 124 3.53 19.88 1.39
CA ARG A 124 3.99 20.89 2.37
C ARG A 124 4.35 22.21 1.66
N PRO A 125 4.41 23.36 2.35
CA PRO A 125 4.71 24.67 1.72
C PRO A 125 6.02 24.71 0.92
N TYR A 126 7.04 23.97 1.36
CA TYR A 126 8.36 23.87 0.71
C TYR A 126 8.50 22.62 -0.16
N GLY A 127 7.47 21.77 -0.23
CA GLY A 127 7.46 20.55 -1.03
C GLY A 127 7.34 20.84 -2.52
N ARG A 128 7.82 19.92 -3.36
CA ARG A 128 7.75 20.02 -4.82
C ARG A 128 7.33 18.68 -5.43
N GLY A 129 6.57 18.74 -6.52
CA GLY A 129 6.30 17.57 -7.35
C GLY A 129 7.50 17.25 -8.24
N ALA A 130 7.65 15.97 -8.57
CA ALA A 130 8.64 15.50 -9.52
C ALA A 130 8.14 15.84 -10.92
N GLY A 131 8.85 16.76 -11.56
CA GLY A 131 8.65 17.06 -12.98
C GLY A 131 9.23 15.96 -13.88
N PRO A 132 9.02 16.06 -15.20
CA PRO A 132 9.47 15.08 -16.18
C PRO A 132 11.00 14.85 -16.17
N GLU A 133 11.79 15.87 -15.83
CA GLU A 133 13.25 15.76 -15.75
C GLU A 133 13.74 15.13 -14.45
N ILE A 134 13.02 15.36 -13.35
CA ILE A 134 13.46 14.94 -12.02
C ILE A 134 13.01 13.52 -11.72
N LEU A 135 11.83 13.12 -12.19
CA LEU A 135 11.27 11.80 -11.90
C LEU A 135 12.22 10.65 -12.32
N PRO A 136 12.82 10.66 -13.53
CA PRO A 136 13.78 9.62 -13.93
C PRO A 136 15.04 9.59 -13.06
N LEU A 137 15.57 10.77 -12.68
CA LEU A 137 16.75 10.86 -11.82
C LEU A 137 16.45 10.28 -10.43
N TRP A 138 15.28 10.62 -9.86
CA TRP A 138 14.89 10.14 -8.54
C TRP A 138 14.68 8.62 -8.53
N LEU A 139 14.01 8.08 -9.57
CA LEU A 139 13.88 6.63 -9.77
C LEU A 139 15.25 5.94 -9.92
N GLY A 140 16.15 6.53 -10.71
CA GLY A 140 17.52 6.04 -10.91
C GLY A 140 18.32 5.99 -9.60
N GLY A 141 18.30 7.07 -8.82
CA GLY A 141 18.97 7.13 -7.52
C GLY A 141 18.44 6.12 -6.50
N LEU A 142 17.16 5.76 -6.60
CA LEU A 142 16.51 4.77 -5.73
C LEU A 142 16.51 3.35 -6.29
N ARG A 143 17.12 3.13 -7.46
CA ARG A 143 17.19 1.83 -8.16
C ARG A 143 15.82 1.22 -8.36
N THR A 144 14.83 2.05 -8.74
CA THR A 144 13.45 1.64 -8.98
C THR A 144 13.00 1.98 -10.40
N ALA A 145 11.95 1.30 -10.84
CA ALA A 145 11.25 1.59 -12.07
C ALA A 145 9.74 1.56 -11.79
N LEU A 146 8.96 2.21 -12.66
CA LEU A 146 7.50 2.10 -12.64
C LEU A 146 7.06 1.00 -13.59
N VAL A 147 6.23 0.09 -13.09
CA VAL A 147 5.58 -0.96 -13.89
C VAL A 147 4.09 -0.65 -13.93
N LEU A 148 3.53 -0.56 -15.13
CA LEU A 148 2.10 -0.43 -15.30
C LEU A 148 1.45 -1.80 -15.16
N VAL A 149 0.45 -1.88 -14.28
CA VAL A 149 -0.34 -3.09 -14.06
C VAL A 149 -1.81 -2.77 -14.29
N GLU A 150 -2.54 -3.73 -14.85
CA GLU A 150 -3.99 -3.62 -14.95
C GLU A 150 -4.61 -3.90 -13.57
N LEU A 151 -5.40 -2.94 -13.07
CA LEU A 151 -6.10 -3.09 -11.80
C LEU A 151 -7.51 -3.63 -12.05
N PRO A 152 -8.02 -4.59 -11.24
CA PRO A 152 -9.33 -5.21 -11.44
C PRO A 152 -10.50 -4.21 -11.30
N ARG A 153 -10.28 -3.08 -10.61
CA ARG A 153 -11.25 -1.98 -10.44
C ARG A 153 -10.51 -0.65 -10.30
N ARG A 154 -11.14 0.45 -10.73
CA ARG A 154 -10.60 1.82 -10.58
C ARG A 154 -10.35 2.12 -9.09
N PRO A 155 -9.16 2.61 -8.69
CA PRO A 155 -8.89 3.05 -7.33
C PRO A 155 -9.91 4.12 -6.88
N ARG A 156 -10.49 3.94 -5.71
CA ARG A 156 -11.55 4.82 -5.16
C ARG A 156 -11.10 6.26 -4.92
N ASN A 157 -9.80 6.53 -4.85
CA ASN A 157 -9.23 7.82 -4.45
C ASN A 157 -8.47 8.55 -5.58
N LEU A 158 -8.76 8.26 -6.85
CA LEU A 158 -8.25 9.08 -7.96
C LEU A 158 -8.98 10.44 -7.97
N THR A 159 -8.52 11.39 -7.15
CA THR A 159 -8.81 12.81 -7.35
C THR A 159 -7.90 13.34 -8.45
N ALA A 160 -8.53 13.91 -9.49
CA ALA A 160 -7.83 14.66 -10.53
C ALA A 160 -7.16 15.91 -9.95
#